data_AF-A0A958W839-F1
#
_entry.id   AF-A0A958W839-F1
#
_cell.length_a   1.000
_cell.length_b   1.000
_cell.length_c   1.000
_cell.angle_alpha   90.00
_cell.angle_beta   90.00
_cell.angle_gamma   90.00
#
_symmetry.space_group_name_H-M   'P 1'
#
loop_
_entity.id
_entity.type
_entity.pdbx_description
1 polymer ?
#
loop_
_entity_poly.entity_id
_entity_poly.type
_entity_poly.pdbx_seq_one_letter_code
_entity_poly.pdbx_strand_id
1 'polypeptide(L)'
;MGTFVVIVVIIIVIVFAVNISKGRAQANEERLIENYTSGNYDEVIKSLSKKEFGITSDKLMMLADSYFKTGDFENGSKYMKEAEQESTPYRRNEIYKLWGLALYNEKDYEGAISMLQKYDQDEIKEDAKQFNSYDVPKLLGVSFMALEEWELAINAFKKAPLGAKNQNSELAMLNELTGDCYKELGKAAMAKKHYNLALTTEYKKSIKNKIKEIE
;
A
#
# COMPACT_ATOMS: atom_id res chain seq x y z
N MET A 1 -31.27 48.53 25.53
CA MET A 1 -30.02 48.00 26.10
C MET A 1 -30.08 46.49 26.38
N GLY A 2 -31.19 45.90 26.84
CA GLY A 2 -31.25 44.47 27.18
C GLY A 2 -31.03 43.48 26.03
N THR A 3 -31.56 43.74 24.82
CA THR A 3 -31.43 42.84 23.67
C THR A 3 -30.00 42.72 23.13
N PHE A 4 -29.21 43.79 23.18
CA PHE A 4 -27.82 43.78 22.72
C PHE A 4 -26.92 42.92 23.62
N VAL A 5 -27.12 42.99 24.94
CA VAL A 5 -26.38 42.18 25.92
C VAL A 5 -26.65 40.68 25.74
N VAL A 6 -27.91 40.31 25.49
CA VAL A 6 -28.30 38.90 25.25
C VAL A 6 -27.62 38.34 23.99
N ILE A 7 -27.57 39.11 22.91
CA ILE A 7 -26.93 38.66 21.66
C ILE A 7 -25.42 38.45 21.86
N VAL A 8 -24.73 39.35 22.56
CA VAL A 8 -23.29 39.22 22.82
C VAL A 8 -22.99 37.98 23.67
N VAL A 9 -23.79 37.68 24.69
CA VAL A 9 -23.62 36.48 25.53
C VAL A 9 -23.82 35.21 24.71
N ILE A 10 -24.83 35.15 23.84
CA ILE A 10 -25.07 33.99 22.96
C ILE A 10 -23.88 33.76 22.03
N ILE A 11 -23.33 34.82 21.42
CA ILE A 11 -22.17 34.70 20.54
C ILE A 11 -20.95 34.14 21.30
N ILE A 12 -20.69 34.62 22.51
CA ILE A 12 -19.57 34.13 23.34
C ILE A 12 -19.75 32.64 23.67
N VAL A 13 -20.96 32.21 24.05
CA VAL A 13 -21.25 30.79 24.33
C VAL A 13 -21.05 29.92 23.08
N ILE A 14 -21.50 30.39 21.91
CA ILE A 14 -21.30 29.67 20.64
C ILE A 14 -19.81 29.55 20.32
N VAL A 15 -19.06 30.65 20.38
CA VAL A 15 -17.61 30.65 20.09
C VAL A 15 -16.86 29.72 21.07
N PHE A 16 -17.21 29.76 22.36
CA PHE A 16 -16.61 28.89 23.36
C PHE A 16 -16.94 27.41 23.11
N ALA A 17 -18.19 27.08 22.79
CA ALA A 17 -18.61 25.73 22.44
C ALA A 17 -17.89 25.21 21.19
N VAL A 18 -17.72 26.05 20.16
CA VAL A 18 -16.96 25.72 18.94
C VAL A 18 -15.48 25.48 19.23
N ASN A 19 -14.86 26.25 20.13
CA ASN A 19 -13.45 26.04 20.47
C ASN A 19 -13.23 24.75 21.27
N ILE A 20 -14.13 24.44 22.21
CA ILE A 20 -14.10 23.16 22.94
C ILE A 20 -14.28 21.98 21.99
N SER A 21 -15.21 22.07 21.04
CA SER A 21 -15.46 20.98 20.11
C SER A 21 -14.26 20.74 19.18
N LYS A 22 -13.59 21.80 18.71
CA LYS A 22 -12.35 21.70 17.93
C LYS A 22 -11.21 21.02 18.73
N GLY A 23 -10.99 21.43 19.97
CA GLY A 23 -9.95 20.83 20.81
C GLY A 23 -10.20 19.34 21.08
N ARG A 24 -11.46 18.95 21.32
CA ARG A 24 -11.84 17.53 21.48
C ARG A 24 -11.66 16.73 20.18
N ALA A 25 -12.03 17.32 19.03
CA ALA A 25 -11.86 16.66 17.74
C ALA A 25 -10.38 16.39 17.44
N GLN A 26 -9.51 17.36 17.71
CA GLN A 26 -8.06 17.19 17.53
C GLN A 26 -7.48 16.12 18.46
N ALA A 27 -7.83 16.14 19.76
CA ALA A 27 -7.36 15.13 20.71
C ALA A 27 -7.82 13.70 20.33
N ASN A 28 -9.05 13.57 19.79
CA ASN A 28 -9.55 12.29 19.29
C ASN A 28 -8.78 11.82 18.05
N GLU A 29 -8.39 12.74 17.17
CA GLU A 29 -7.59 12.44 15.97
C GLU A 29 -6.16 12.04 16.32
N GLU A 30 -5.51 12.74 17.26
CA GLU A 30 -4.19 12.37 17.77
C GLU A 30 -4.21 10.96 18.39
N ARG A 31 -5.21 10.66 19.22
CA ARG A 31 -5.39 9.34 19.81
C ARG A 31 -5.67 8.25 18.77
N LEU A 32 -6.42 8.57 17.72
CA LEU A 32 -6.67 7.64 16.61
C LEU A 32 -5.35 7.27 15.90
N ILE A 33 -4.52 8.27 15.60
CA ILE A 33 -3.22 8.08 14.96
C ILE A 33 -2.27 7.31 15.88
N GLU A 34 -2.25 7.63 17.17
CA GLU A 34 -1.45 6.92 18.17
C GLU A 34 -1.84 5.44 18.25
N ASN A 35 -3.14 5.14 18.34
CA ASN A 35 -3.63 3.77 18.35
C ASN A 35 -3.23 3.02 17.07
N TYR A 36 -3.39 3.65 15.90
CA TYR A 36 -3.05 3.03 14.63
C TYR A 36 -1.54 2.73 14.51
N THR A 37 -0.69 3.70 14.85
CA THR A 37 0.77 3.56 14.78
C THR A 37 1.32 2.60 15.85
N SER A 38 0.61 2.45 16.97
CA SER A 38 0.94 1.47 18.03
C SER A 38 0.41 0.06 17.76
N GLY A 39 -0.34 -0.15 16.67
CA GLY A 39 -0.91 -1.46 16.33
C GLY A 39 -2.18 -1.83 17.12
N ASN A 40 -2.82 -0.87 17.80
CA ASN A 40 -4.08 -1.06 18.53
C ASN A 40 -5.27 -1.01 17.56
N TYR A 41 -5.28 -1.89 16.56
CA TYR A 41 -6.22 -1.86 15.44
C TYR A 41 -7.70 -2.04 15.86
N ASP A 42 -7.97 -2.83 16.89
CA ASP A 42 -9.34 -2.99 17.42
C ASP A 42 -9.93 -1.67 17.94
N GLU A 43 -9.12 -0.83 18.60
CA GLU A 43 -9.56 0.48 19.08
C GLU A 43 -9.72 1.49 17.93
N VAL A 44 -8.91 1.37 16.87
CA VAL A 44 -9.11 2.13 15.62
C VAL A 44 -10.45 1.76 14.97
N ILE A 45 -10.72 0.47 14.81
CA ILE A 45 -11.96 -0.06 14.25
C ILE A 45 -13.16 0.43 15.06
N LYS A 46 -13.13 0.28 16.38
CA LYS A 46 -14.20 0.74 17.29
C LYS A 46 -14.42 2.25 17.23
N SER A 47 -13.36 3.03 17.02
CA SER A 47 -13.45 4.49 16.92
C SER A 47 -14.06 4.95 15.60
N LEU A 48 -13.69 4.32 14.48
CA LEU A 48 -14.09 4.75 13.14
C LEU A 48 -15.37 4.08 12.62
N SER A 49 -15.70 2.87 13.05
CA SER A 49 -16.89 2.12 12.60
C SER A 49 -18.22 2.78 12.95
N LYS A 50 -18.24 3.66 13.95
CA LYS A 50 -19.47 4.33 14.41
C LYS A 50 -20.06 5.34 13.41
N LYS A 51 -19.35 5.69 12.32
CA LYS A 51 -19.77 6.64 11.27
C LYS A 51 -20.30 8.02 11.77
N GLU A 52 -20.00 8.40 13.01
CA GLU A 52 -20.48 9.66 13.63
C GLU A 52 -19.72 10.91 13.15
N PHE A 53 -18.67 10.75 12.36
CA PHE A 53 -17.85 11.84 11.83
C PHE A 53 -17.82 11.73 10.31
N GLY A 54 -17.76 12.87 9.60
CA GLY A 54 -17.49 12.87 8.16
C GLY A 54 -16.17 12.15 7.91
N ILE A 55 -16.25 10.88 7.50
CA ILE A 55 -15.07 10.03 7.36
C ILE A 55 -14.38 10.44 6.06
N THR A 56 -13.17 10.95 6.17
CA THR A 56 -12.31 11.25 5.02
C THR A 56 -11.80 9.94 4.42
N SER A 57 -11.37 9.97 3.15
CA SER A 57 -10.70 8.83 2.51
C SER A 57 -9.51 8.31 3.34
N ASP A 58 -8.71 9.19 3.94
CA ASP A 58 -7.59 8.80 4.82
C ASP A 58 -8.08 7.97 6.04
N LYS A 59 -9.19 8.35 6.67
CA LYS A 59 -9.77 7.60 7.80
C LYS A 59 -10.40 6.28 7.34
N LEU A 60 -11.00 6.25 6.14
CA LEU A 60 -11.50 5.00 5.55
C LEU A 60 -10.35 4.04 5.25
N MET A 61 -9.21 4.53 4.76
CA MET A 61 -8.00 3.73 4.54
C MET A 61 -7.45 3.17 5.85
N MET A 62 -7.34 3.99 6.92
CA MET A 62 -6.90 3.52 8.24
C MET A 62 -7.84 2.45 8.80
N LEU A 63 -9.16 2.63 8.65
CA LEU A 63 -10.16 1.65 9.07
C LEU A 63 -10.00 0.34 8.30
N ALA A 64 -9.87 0.44 6.97
CA ALA A 64 -9.71 -0.71 6.10
C ALA A 64 -8.41 -1.49 6.38
N ASP A 65 -7.27 -0.80 6.52
CA ASP A 65 -6.00 -1.46 6.89
C ASP A 65 -6.11 -2.12 8.27
N SER A 66 -6.75 -1.46 9.24
CA SER A 66 -6.97 -2.06 10.56
C SER A 66 -7.78 -3.36 10.49
N TYR A 67 -8.81 -3.43 9.64
CA TYR A 67 -9.55 -4.66 9.40
C TYR A 67 -8.68 -5.74 8.74
N PHE A 68 -7.85 -5.39 7.75
CA PHE A 68 -6.90 -6.34 7.16
C PHE A 68 -5.89 -6.87 8.18
N LYS A 69 -5.36 -6.01 9.07
CA LYS A 69 -4.41 -6.40 10.13
C LYS A 69 -5.03 -7.30 11.19
N THR A 70 -6.35 -7.22 11.38
CA THR A 70 -7.11 -8.08 12.29
C THR A 70 -7.69 -9.31 11.60
N GLY A 71 -7.51 -9.46 10.29
CA GLY A 71 -7.94 -10.61 9.49
C GLY A 71 -9.39 -10.54 9.00
N ASP A 72 -10.07 -9.41 9.14
CA ASP A 72 -11.42 -9.19 8.60
C ASP A 72 -11.33 -8.56 7.21
N PHE A 73 -11.01 -9.41 6.22
CA PHE A 73 -10.77 -8.97 4.85
C PHE A 73 -12.03 -8.48 4.12
N GLU A 74 -13.21 -8.98 4.52
CA GLU A 74 -14.50 -8.53 3.97
C GLU A 74 -14.74 -7.06 4.31
N ASN A 75 -14.63 -6.68 5.60
CA ASN A 75 -14.77 -5.29 6.00
C ASN A 75 -13.61 -4.43 5.48
N GLY A 76 -12.38 -4.95 5.49
CA GLY A 76 -11.23 -4.25 4.90
C GLY A 76 -11.47 -3.85 3.44
N SER A 77 -11.89 -4.80 2.60
CA SER A 77 -12.19 -4.55 1.19
C SER A 77 -13.37 -3.60 0.99
N LYS A 78 -14.42 -3.74 1.81
CA LYS A 78 -15.57 -2.81 1.80
C LYS A 78 -15.13 -1.37 2.06
N TYR A 79 -14.32 -1.13 3.10
CA TYR A 79 -13.89 0.22 3.46
C TYR A 79 -12.83 0.78 2.51
N MET A 80 -11.99 -0.05 1.85
CA MET A 80 -11.14 0.42 0.74
C MET A 80 -11.96 0.90 -0.45
N LYS A 81 -13.06 0.21 -0.77
CA LYS A 81 -13.98 0.65 -1.83
C LYS A 81 -14.69 1.96 -1.47
N GLU A 82 -15.13 2.12 -0.22
CA GLU A 82 -15.65 3.42 0.27
C GLU A 82 -14.57 4.51 0.16
N ALA A 83 -13.31 4.21 0.53
CA ALA A 83 -12.20 5.15 0.41
C ALA A 83 -11.94 5.58 -1.04
N GLU A 84 -11.97 4.63 -1.99
CA GLU A 84 -11.77 4.87 -3.42
C GLU A 84 -12.79 5.89 -3.94
N GLN A 85 -14.07 5.72 -3.57
CA GLN A 85 -15.18 6.59 -4.00
C GLN A 85 -15.07 8.01 -3.47
N GLU A 86 -14.58 8.18 -2.23
CA GLU A 86 -14.42 9.48 -1.58
C GLU A 86 -13.08 10.16 -1.89
N SER A 87 -12.21 9.50 -2.67
CA SER A 87 -10.84 9.97 -2.90
C SER A 87 -10.66 10.72 -4.22
N THR A 88 -9.67 11.61 -4.22
CA THR A 88 -9.19 12.24 -5.46
C THR A 88 -8.43 11.20 -6.31
N PRO A 89 -8.30 11.40 -7.63
CA PRO A 89 -7.49 10.53 -8.47
C PRO A 89 -6.07 10.28 -7.95
N TYR A 90 -5.45 11.30 -7.36
CA TYR A 90 -4.12 11.18 -6.76
C TYR A 90 -4.10 10.17 -5.59
N ARG A 91 -5.12 10.22 -4.72
CA ARG A 91 -5.24 9.34 -3.53
C ARG A 91 -5.63 7.90 -3.89
N ARG A 92 -6.36 7.68 -4.99
CA ARG A 92 -6.76 6.32 -5.42
C ARG A 92 -5.59 5.37 -5.61
N ASN A 93 -4.45 5.86 -6.06
CA ASN A 93 -3.26 5.02 -6.24
C ASN A 93 -2.75 4.44 -4.91
N GLU A 94 -2.72 5.25 -3.86
CA GLU A 94 -2.34 4.78 -2.53
C GLU A 94 -3.33 3.70 -2.04
N ILE A 95 -4.62 3.90 -2.29
CA ILE A 95 -5.68 2.93 -1.98
C ILE A 95 -5.45 1.62 -2.74
N TYR A 96 -5.24 1.66 -4.05
CA TYR A 96 -5.00 0.46 -4.86
C TYR A 96 -3.75 -0.30 -4.42
N LYS A 97 -2.67 0.41 -4.09
CA LYS A 97 -1.42 -0.20 -3.57
C LYS A 97 -1.69 -0.92 -2.25
N LEU A 98 -2.33 -0.26 -1.29
CA LEU A 98 -2.61 -0.83 0.04
C LEU A 98 -3.59 -2.00 -0.05
N TRP A 99 -4.64 -1.86 -0.85
CA TRP A 99 -5.62 -2.92 -1.07
C TRP A 99 -4.97 -4.13 -1.75
N GLY A 100 -4.17 -3.92 -2.79
CA GLY A 100 -3.43 -4.98 -3.45
C GLY A 100 -2.44 -5.71 -2.52
N LEU A 101 -1.74 -4.97 -1.65
CA LEU A 101 -0.86 -5.57 -0.63
C LEU A 101 -1.65 -6.41 0.38
N ALA A 102 -2.82 -5.93 0.82
CA ALA A 102 -3.67 -6.67 1.76
C ALA A 102 -4.15 -7.99 1.15
N LEU A 103 -4.67 -7.95 -0.08
CA LEU A 103 -5.12 -9.15 -0.80
C LEU A 103 -3.96 -10.13 -1.05
N TYR A 104 -2.76 -9.62 -1.37
CA TYR A 104 -1.57 -10.46 -1.50
C TYR A 104 -1.23 -11.19 -0.19
N ASN A 105 -1.31 -10.50 0.95
CA ASN A 105 -1.06 -11.12 2.26
C ASN A 105 -2.14 -12.15 2.64
N GLU A 106 -3.37 -11.97 2.16
CA GLU A 106 -4.45 -12.95 2.26
C GLU A 106 -4.26 -14.14 1.30
N LYS A 107 -3.33 -14.04 0.35
CA LYS A 107 -3.11 -14.97 -0.77
C LYS A 107 -4.24 -14.95 -1.82
N ASP A 108 -5.07 -13.91 -1.82
CA ASP A 108 -5.93 -13.59 -2.96
C ASP A 108 -5.09 -12.89 -4.04
N TYR A 109 -4.31 -13.69 -4.77
CA TYR A 109 -3.38 -13.18 -5.78
C TYR A 109 -4.11 -12.55 -6.98
N GLU A 110 -5.27 -13.09 -7.36
CA GLU A 110 -6.09 -12.56 -8.46
C GLU A 110 -6.66 -11.19 -8.10
N GLY A 111 -7.22 -11.06 -6.89
CA GLY A 111 -7.67 -9.78 -6.35
C GLY A 111 -6.53 -8.76 -6.22
N ALA A 112 -5.37 -9.21 -5.72
CA ALA A 112 -4.17 -8.37 -5.61
C ALA A 112 -3.76 -7.82 -6.99
N ILE A 113 -3.69 -8.68 -8.01
CA ILE A 113 -3.37 -8.28 -9.39
C ILE A 113 -4.39 -7.26 -9.91
N SER A 114 -5.68 -7.52 -9.70
CA SER A 114 -6.75 -6.62 -10.14
C SER A 114 -6.58 -5.20 -9.59
N MET A 115 -6.30 -5.07 -8.29
CA MET A 115 -6.12 -3.75 -7.66
C MET A 115 -4.80 -3.10 -8.08
N LEU A 116 -3.70 -3.85 -8.09
CA LEU A 116 -2.39 -3.33 -8.44
C LEU A 116 -2.28 -2.88 -9.91
N GLN A 117 -3.05 -3.49 -10.82
CA GLN A 117 -3.11 -3.02 -12.22
C GLN A 117 -3.82 -1.66 -12.36
N LYS A 118 -4.78 -1.35 -11.49
CA LYS A 118 -5.43 -0.03 -11.48
C LYS A 118 -4.48 1.10 -11.08
N TYR A 119 -3.49 0.81 -10.23
CA TYR A 119 -2.43 1.76 -9.86
C TYR A 119 -1.71 2.35 -11.07
N ASP A 120 -1.53 1.56 -12.13
CA ASP A 120 -0.80 1.94 -13.34
C ASP A 120 -1.69 2.66 -14.40
N GLN A 121 -3.01 2.70 -14.21
CA GLN A 121 -3.95 3.19 -15.22
C GLN A 121 -4.28 4.69 -15.10
N ASP A 122 -4.25 5.27 -13.91
CA ASP A 122 -4.52 6.70 -13.73
C ASP A 122 -3.28 7.50 -14.20
N GLU A 123 -3.48 8.55 -15.02
CA GLU A 123 -2.40 9.43 -15.52
C GLU A 123 -1.70 10.16 -14.36
N ILE A 124 -0.74 9.48 -13.72
CA ILE A 124 0.06 10.08 -12.67
C ILE A 124 1.05 11.05 -13.32
N LYS A 125 1.08 12.30 -12.81
CA LYS A 125 2.17 13.23 -13.08
C LYS A 125 3.50 12.55 -12.74
N GLU A 126 4.48 12.77 -13.60
CA GLU A 126 5.77 12.05 -13.61
C GLU A 126 6.54 12.17 -12.28
N ASP A 127 6.30 13.26 -11.53
CA ASP A 127 6.87 13.56 -10.22
C ASP A 127 6.41 12.60 -9.11
N ALA A 128 5.16 12.14 -9.13
CA ALA A 128 4.65 11.20 -8.12
C ALA A 128 5.00 9.73 -8.40
N LYS A 129 5.43 9.39 -9.63
CA LYS A 129 5.92 8.03 -9.97
C LYS A 129 7.27 7.71 -9.34
N GLN A 130 8.06 8.74 -9.00
CA GLN A 130 9.44 8.58 -8.56
C GLN A 130 9.57 7.91 -7.17
N PHE A 131 8.55 8.03 -6.30
CA PHE A 131 8.60 7.55 -4.92
C PHE A 131 8.10 6.10 -4.71
N ASN A 132 7.53 5.45 -5.73
CA ASN A 132 6.89 4.13 -5.60
C ASN A 132 7.35 3.10 -6.66
N SER A 133 8.53 3.30 -7.24
CA SER A 133 8.98 2.59 -8.46
C SER A 133 9.26 1.09 -8.32
N TYR A 134 9.24 0.53 -7.09
CA TYR A 134 9.58 -0.88 -6.85
C TYR A 134 8.43 -1.70 -6.26
N ASP A 135 7.64 -1.16 -5.34
CA ASP A 135 6.66 -1.95 -4.59
C ASP A 135 5.57 -2.55 -5.47
N VAL A 136 4.97 -1.74 -6.34
CA VAL A 136 3.88 -2.21 -7.20
C VAL A 136 4.38 -3.21 -8.26
N PRO A 137 5.47 -2.94 -9.00
CA PRO A 137 6.09 -3.95 -9.88
C PRO A 137 6.47 -5.24 -9.15
N LYS A 138 7.01 -5.14 -7.93
CA LYS A 138 7.36 -6.29 -7.09
C LYS A 138 6.12 -7.09 -6.73
N LEU A 139 5.10 -6.44 -6.14
CA LEU A 139 3.86 -7.08 -5.69
C LEU A 139 3.10 -7.73 -6.85
N LEU A 140 2.99 -7.05 -8.00
CA LEU A 140 2.43 -7.64 -9.22
C LEU A 140 3.20 -8.87 -9.64
N GLY A 141 4.53 -8.77 -9.73
CA GLY A 141 5.35 -9.88 -10.18
C GLY A 141 5.30 -11.08 -9.25
N VAL A 142 5.35 -10.89 -7.93
CA VAL A 142 5.22 -12.01 -6.97
C VAL A 142 3.80 -12.59 -6.93
N SER A 143 2.77 -11.78 -7.20
CA SER A 143 1.39 -12.28 -7.34
C SER A 143 1.24 -13.16 -8.59
N PHE A 144 1.81 -12.72 -9.72
CA PHE A 144 1.86 -13.54 -10.94
C PHE A 144 2.68 -14.82 -10.75
N MET A 145 3.83 -14.76 -10.04
CA MET A 145 4.60 -15.96 -9.70
C MET A 145 3.80 -16.95 -8.87
N ALA A 146 2.99 -16.48 -7.92
CA ALA A 146 2.14 -17.34 -7.09
C ALA A 146 1.04 -18.05 -7.90
N LEU A 147 0.67 -17.51 -9.06
CA LEU A 147 -0.24 -18.11 -10.04
C LEU A 147 0.50 -18.84 -11.18
N GLU A 148 1.83 -19.00 -11.07
CA GLU A 148 2.69 -19.61 -12.10
C GLU A 148 2.66 -18.88 -13.47
N GLU A 149 2.25 -17.62 -13.49
CA GLU A 149 2.21 -16.77 -14.69
C GLU A 149 3.57 -16.11 -14.96
N TRP A 150 4.59 -16.93 -15.18
CA TRP A 150 6.01 -16.52 -15.20
C TRP A 150 6.33 -15.39 -16.19
N GLU A 151 5.72 -15.38 -17.38
CA GLU A 151 5.97 -14.34 -18.37
C GLU A 151 5.38 -12.99 -17.95
N LEU A 152 4.20 -13.00 -17.31
CA LEU A 152 3.57 -11.81 -16.77
C LEU A 152 4.34 -11.29 -15.55
N ALA A 153 4.85 -12.19 -14.71
CA ALA A 153 5.75 -11.82 -13.61
C ALA A 153 7.00 -11.09 -14.10
N ILE A 154 7.67 -11.63 -15.13
CA ILE A 154 8.83 -10.98 -15.77
C ILE A 154 8.47 -9.60 -16.30
N ASN A 155 7.32 -9.46 -16.96
CA ASN A 155 6.87 -8.19 -17.50
C ASN A 155 6.59 -7.16 -16.39
N ALA A 156 6.01 -7.60 -15.27
CA ALA A 156 5.80 -6.75 -14.10
C ALA A 156 7.15 -6.28 -13.52
N PHE A 157 8.09 -7.19 -13.25
CA PHE A 157 9.40 -6.82 -12.69
C PHE A 157 10.18 -5.86 -13.57
N LYS A 158 10.11 -5.99 -14.91
CA LYS A 158 10.75 -5.08 -15.87
C LYS A 158 10.23 -3.64 -15.85
N LYS A 159 9.08 -3.38 -15.23
CA LYS A 159 8.60 -2.00 -15.01
C LYS A 159 9.43 -1.24 -13.98
N ALA A 160 10.10 -1.95 -13.07
CA ALA A 160 11.13 -1.36 -12.23
C ALA A 160 12.40 -1.08 -13.07
N PRO A 161 13.27 -0.12 -12.69
CA PRO A 161 14.49 0.22 -13.42
C PRO A 161 15.58 -0.89 -13.32
N LEU A 162 15.30 -2.06 -13.90
CA LEU A 162 16.19 -3.21 -13.98
C LEU A 162 17.27 -2.96 -15.04
N GLY A 163 18.52 -2.70 -14.65
CA GLY A 163 19.59 -2.53 -15.64
C GLY A 163 20.99 -2.23 -15.11
N ALA A 164 21.14 -1.73 -13.88
CA ALA A 164 22.45 -1.48 -13.28
C ALA A 164 22.87 -2.61 -12.34
N LYS A 165 24.15 -3.01 -12.37
CA LYS A 165 24.78 -3.74 -11.26
C LYS A 165 24.64 -2.86 -10.02
N ASN A 166 23.71 -3.17 -9.13
CA ASN A 166 23.34 -2.23 -8.08
C ASN A 166 23.68 -2.74 -6.69
N GLN A 167 24.16 -1.80 -5.87
CA GLN A 167 24.33 -1.97 -4.43
C GLN A 167 22.99 -1.86 -3.68
N ASN A 168 21.90 -1.53 -4.37
CA ASN A 168 20.54 -1.51 -3.81
C ASN A 168 19.99 -2.94 -3.70
N SER A 169 19.70 -3.38 -2.48
CA SER A 169 19.14 -4.69 -2.16
C SER A 169 17.80 -4.97 -2.85
N GLU A 170 16.97 -3.96 -3.07
CA GLU A 170 15.66 -4.11 -3.75
C GLU A 170 15.81 -4.53 -5.21
N LEU A 171 16.76 -3.93 -5.92
CA LEU A 171 17.04 -4.27 -7.32
C LEU A 171 17.74 -5.62 -7.45
N ALA A 172 18.56 -6.00 -6.47
CA ALA A 172 19.13 -7.34 -6.40
C ALA A 172 18.02 -8.39 -6.25
N MET A 173 17.07 -8.16 -5.32
CA MET A 173 15.90 -9.02 -5.12
C MET A 173 15.05 -9.14 -6.38
N LEU A 174 14.74 -8.04 -7.07
CA LEU A 174 13.95 -8.10 -8.31
C LEU A 174 14.68 -8.86 -9.43
N ASN A 175 16.01 -8.75 -9.53
CA ASN A 175 16.79 -9.56 -10.45
C ASN A 175 16.81 -11.05 -10.06
N GLU A 176 16.85 -11.37 -8.75
CA GLU A 176 16.71 -12.75 -8.27
C GLU A 176 15.36 -13.34 -8.69
N LEU A 177 14.25 -12.65 -8.38
CA LEU A 177 12.90 -13.07 -8.74
C LEU A 177 12.71 -13.21 -10.26
N THR A 178 13.28 -12.28 -11.04
CA THR A 178 13.26 -12.37 -12.51
C THR A 178 14.06 -13.59 -12.99
N GLY A 179 15.18 -13.89 -12.36
CA GLY A 179 15.98 -15.08 -12.65
C GLY A 179 15.23 -16.38 -12.34
N ASP A 180 14.51 -16.43 -11.22
CA ASP A 180 13.65 -17.55 -10.84
C ASP A 180 12.58 -17.80 -11.91
N CYS A 181 11.90 -16.75 -12.39
CA CYS A 181 10.92 -16.88 -13.47
C CYS A 181 11.53 -17.43 -14.77
N TYR A 182 12.74 -16.98 -15.15
CA TYR A 182 13.42 -17.53 -16.33
C TYR A 182 13.86 -18.99 -16.12
N LYS A 183 14.20 -19.39 -14.89
CA LYS A 183 14.53 -20.78 -14.55
C LYS A 183 13.32 -21.68 -14.76
N GLU A 184 12.15 -21.31 -14.23
CA GLU A 184 10.90 -22.07 -14.40
C GLU A 184 10.47 -22.17 -15.87
N LEU A 185 10.76 -21.15 -16.69
CA LEU A 185 10.53 -21.18 -18.14
C LEU A 185 11.58 -21.97 -18.94
N GLY A 186 12.57 -22.61 -18.29
CA GLY A 186 13.66 -23.33 -18.97
C GLY A 186 14.65 -22.43 -19.72
N LYS A 187 14.62 -21.11 -19.49
CA LYS A 187 15.46 -20.09 -20.16
C LYS A 187 16.78 -19.88 -19.40
N ALA A 188 17.58 -20.94 -19.27
CA ALA A 188 18.80 -21.01 -18.45
C ALA A 188 19.77 -19.82 -18.62
N ALA A 189 20.06 -19.41 -19.87
CA ALA A 189 20.97 -18.30 -20.15
C ALA A 189 20.45 -16.97 -19.58
N MET A 190 19.14 -16.74 -19.65
CA MET A 190 18.49 -15.53 -19.13
C MET A 190 18.43 -15.56 -17.59
N ALA A 191 18.11 -16.71 -17.01
CA ALA A 191 18.16 -16.90 -15.56
C ALA A 191 19.56 -16.58 -15.00
N LYS A 192 20.62 -17.16 -15.59
CA LYS A 192 22.01 -16.89 -15.21
C LYS A 192 22.39 -15.42 -15.36
N LYS A 193 21.92 -14.75 -16.42
CA LYS A 193 22.15 -13.31 -16.61
C LYS A 193 21.57 -12.51 -15.44
N HIS A 194 20.33 -12.77 -15.05
CA HIS A 194 19.66 -12.04 -13.97
C HIS A 194 20.21 -12.38 -12.58
N TYR A 195 20.55 -13.63 -12.31
CA TYR A 195 21.28 -13.98 -11.08
C TYR A 195 22.62 -13.26 -10.97
N ASN A 196 23.38 -13.12 -12.06
CA ASN A 196 24.62 -12.34 -12.03
C ASN A 196 24.39 -10.85 -11.74
N LEU A 197 23.24 -10.29 -12.12
CA LEU A 197 22.84 -8.92 -11.76
C LEU A 197 22.42 -8.81 -10.27
N ALA A 198 21.87 -9.87 -9.69
CA ALA A 198 21.51 -9.98 -8.28
C ALA A 198 22.70 -10.27 -7.34
N LEU A 199 23.90 -10.54 -7.86
CA LEU A 199 25.09 -10.85 -7.05
C LEU A 199 25.59 -9.61 -6.27
N THR A 200 25.07 -9.42 -5.06
CA THR A 200 25.58 -8.48 -4.06
C THR A 200 26.16 -9.20 -2.86
N THR A 201 26.78 -8.49 -1.92
CA THR A 201 27.34 -9.11 -0.69
C THR A 201 26.29 -9.87 0.11
N GLU A 202 25.09 -9.30 0.25
CA GLU A 202 23.96 -9.87 0.99
C GLU A 202 23.45 -11.17 0.34
N TYR A 203 23.29 -11.18 -0.98
CA TYR A 203 22.68 -12.29 -1.71
C TYR A 203 23.71 -13.31 -2.25
N LYS A 204 25.02 -13.04 -2.10
CA LYS A 204 26.12 -13.79 -2.74
C LYS A 204 26.03 -15.30 -2.58
N LYS A 205 25.72 -15.78 -1.38
CA LYS A 205 25.68 -17.23 -1.09
C LYS A 205 24.47 -17.89 -1.77
N SER A 206 23.27 -17.32 -1.60
CA SER A 206 22.04 -17.80 -2.23
C SER A 206 22.19 -17.86 -3.75
N ILE A 207 22.57 -16.74 -4.36
CA ILE A 207 22.64 -16.60 -5.81
C ILE A 207 23.70 -17.51 -6.43
N LYS A 208 24.85 -17.71 -5.77
CA LYS A 208 25.85 -18.68 -6.25
C LYS A 208 25.32 -20.11 -6.30
N ASN A 209 24.45 -20.50 -5.36
CA ASN A 209 23.83 -21.82 -5.39
C ASN A 209 22.84 -21.92 -6.54
N LYS A 210 21.97 -20.92 -6.72
CA LYS A 210 21.03 -20.86 -7.85
C LYS A 210 21.72 -20.91 -9.21
N ILE A 211 22.87 -20.25 -9.37
CA ILE A 211 23.65 -20.33 -10.63
C ILE A 211 24.14 -21.75 -10.90
N LYS A 212 24.61 -22.47 -9.87
CA LYS A 212 25.09 -23.86 -10.02
C LYS A 212 23.98 -24.84 -10.36
N GLU A 213 22.76 -24.61 -9.88
CA GLU A 213 21.59 -25.46 -10.20
C GLU A 213 21.16 -25.39 -11.66
N ILE A 214 21.66 -24.40 -12.41
CA ILE A 214 21.34 -24.17 -13.83
C ILE A 214 22.48 -24.64 -14.75
N GLU A 215 23.64 -25.01 -14.19
CA GLU A 215 24.79 -25.58 -14.91
C GLU A 215 24.66 -27.10 -15.07
#